data_AF-A0A0G0U3A3-F1
#
_entry.id   AF-A0A0G0U3A3-F1
#
_cell.length_a   1.000
_cell.length_b   1.000
_cell.length_c   1.000
_cell.angle_alpha   90.00
_cell.angle_beta   90.00
_cell.angle_gamma   90.00
#
_symmetry.space_group_name_H-M   'P 1'
#
loop_
_entity.id
_entity.type
_entity.pdbx_description
1 polymer ?
#
loop_
_entity_poly.entity_id
_entity_poly.type
_entity_poly.pdbx_seq_one_letter_code
_entity_poly.pdbx_strand_id
1 'polypeptide(L)'
;MKQQKIKFTSTLFLLLIFCFSFPGAGMIFAKTGVEKKQVASSVPTIYPRSSWSSATYEKRTKKVWPAEYEDPEVIIIHHTATNYKSSTSKQIKKIYRYHSYTRKWGDIGYNYIIGKDGAIFEGRYGGNGVIGGHSYYKGTNYNKGSIGIAVLGNYENEHLSSEAKDSLQKLIGWLSSNNNISVKSSLKFFSKSLDNAVIGHRNVASTACPGKNIYKLMADIRNSSDSLASTYGNYAYQISGDGATYEIRDGKKISGSAKQPVIEISATQLAAYALEGGTRAGSFSGNYPSGTIFGVSGSDQKGILENGILRPISIGAVLAANYNGANIVEISAEKWASYAAGAEAGFRSGAFVKDSGGNYYIISGDQKRKLNLSSAELESVDLGSAHEISESESAHYAEGETIDSAGVFPEGTIITKNFKTYFYVLAGGKKKKITKNVFRATFSREMAVNVSIKLLKKYKTKGNLSFRDGAAVNYGKKYYFIENGLRRQLSSKNFAVSIGYENITKAKRKEMAGIGKGAKVE
;
A
#
# COMPACT_ATOMS: atom_id res chain seq x y z
N MET A 1 -37.10 85.74 -10.91
CA MET A 1 -36.13 86.01 -12.00
C MET A 1 -35.48 84.70 -12.47
N LYS A 2 -34.98 84.67 -13.72
CA LYS A 2 -34.16 83.65 -14.45
C LYS A 2 -33.37 82.65 -13.56
N GLN A 3 -33.10 81.38 -13.92
CA GLN A 3 -33.39 80.56 -15.13
C GLN A 3 -33.05 79.06 -14.87
N GLN A 4 -33.80 78.11 -15.46
CA GLN A 4 -33.37 76.80 -16.05
C GLN A 4 -32.53 75.76 -15.22
N LYS A 5 -32.61 74.41 -15.39
CA LYS A 5 -33.15 73.52 -16.46
C LYS A 5 -33.91 72.27 -15.91
N ILE A 6 -35.16 72.10 -16.33
CA ILE A 6 -35.78 70.94 -17.04
C ILE A 6 -35.01 69.59 -16.95
N LYS A 7 -35.52 68.51 -16.30
CA LYS A 7 -36.59 67.53 -16.69
C LYS A 7 -36.15 66.51 -17.80
N PHE A 8 -36.63 65.26 -17.91
CA PHE A 8 -37.48 64.36 -17.10
C PHE A 8 -37.26 62.87 -17.50
N THR A 9 -37.89 61.95 -16.77
CA THR A 9 -38.07 60.52 -17.11
C THR A 9 -39.03 60.29 -18.30
N SER A 10 -38.98 59.11 -18.93
CA SER A 10 -40.05 58.61 -19.82
C SER A 10 -40.05 57.07 -19.92
N THR A 11 -41.24 56.47 -19.90
CA THR A 11 -41.48 55.01 -19.94
C THR A 11 -42.45 54.65 -21.07
N LEU A 12 -41.95 53.83 -22.01
CA LEU A 12 -42.58 52.76 -22.81
C LEU A 12 -44.07 52.84 -23.28
N PHE A 13 -44.25 52.72 -24.62
CA PHE A 13 -45.45 52.26 -25.38
C PHE A 13 -45.08 52.23 -26.91
N LEU A 14 -45.70 51.52 -27.88
CA LEU A 14 -46.68 50.41 -27.89
C LEU A 14 -46.84 49.81 -29.33
N LEU A 15 -46.65 48.49 -29.56
CA LEU A 15 -47.10 47.69 -30.76
C LEU A 15 -46.48 48.08 -32.15
N LEU A 16 -46.50 47.33 -33.29
CA LEU A 16 -47.11 46.06 -33.77
C LEU A 16 -46.38 45.52 -35.05
N ILE A 17 -46.06 44.21 -35.14
CA ILE A 17 -46.12 43.28 -36.33
C ILE A 17 -45.33 43.66 -37.65
N PHE A 18 -45.09 42.85 -38.72
CA PHE A 18 -45.54 41.51 -39.18
C PHE A 18 -44.37 40.50 -39.40
N CYS A 19 -44.03 40.07 -40.64
CA CYS A 19 -43.12 38.95 -40.98
C CYS A 19 -42.32 39.15 -42.29
N PHE A 20 -41.17 38.46 -42.41
CA PHE A 20 -40.78 37.63 -43.57
C PHE A 20 -39.79 36.52 -43.11
N SER A 21 -39.65 35.43 -43.86
CA SER A 21 -39.11 34.15 -43.35
C SER A 21 -37.92 33.57 -44.13
N PHE A 22 -36.90 33.09 -43.40
CA PHE A 22 -35.79 32.18 -43.80
C PHE A 22 -34.77 32.66 -44.89
N PRO A 23 -33.57 32.04 -44.99
CA PRO A 23 -32.77 31.32 -43.98
C PRO A 23 -31.32 31.86 -43.83
N GLY A 24 -30.73 31.86 -42.63
CA GLY A 24 -29.33 32.25 -42.47
C GLY A 24 -28.70 31.96 -41.10
N ALA A 25 -27.73 31.04 -41.08
CA ALA A 25 -26.69 30.82 -40.06
C ALA A 25 -27.00 31.21 -38.59
N GLY A 26 -27.61 30.29 -37.83
CA GLY A 26 -27.65 30.39 -36.37
C GLY A 26 -26.27 30.15 -35.73
N MET A 27 -25.50 31.20 -35.48
CA MET A 27 -24.33 31.12 -34.60
C MET A 27 -24.77 30.87 -33.16
N ILE A 28 -24.42 29.70 -32.63
CA ILE A 28 -24.61 29.37 -31.21
C ILE A 28 -23.61 30.19 -30.39
N PHE A 29 -24.08 31.24 -29.70
CA PHE A 29 -23.29 31.88 -28.65
C PHE A 29 -23.13 30.91 -27.48
N ALA A 30 -21.95 30.30 -27.39
CA ALA A 30 -21.57 29.49 -26.24
C ALA A 30 -21.57 30.36 -24.98
N LYS A 31 -22.29 29.92 -23.93
CA LYS A 31 -22.12 30.49 -22.59
C LYS A 31 -20.67 30.29 -22.18
N THR A 32 -19.92 31.38 -22.05
CA THR A 32 -18.56 31.37 -21.53
C THR A 32 -18.58 30.83 -20.10
N GLY A 33 -18.02 29.64 -19.93
CA GLY A 33 -17.79 29.09 -18.60
C GLY A 33 -16.81 29.99 -17.87
N VAL A 34 -17.22 30.51 -16.70
CA VAL A 34 -16.26 31.05 -15.74
C VAL A 34 -15.43 29.87 -15.25
N GLU A 35 -14.23 29.70 -15.80
CA GLU A 35 -13.23 28.81 -15.21
C GLU A 35 -12.99 29.27 -13.77
N LYS A 36 -13.44 28.45 -12.81
CA LYS A 36 -13.06 28.64 -11.41
C LYS A 36 -11.56 28.41 -11.30
N LYS A 37 -10.80 29.50 -11.34
CA LYS A 37 -9.35 29.53 -11.09
C LYS A 37 -9.06 28.72 -9.84
N GLN A 38 -8.41 27.57 -10.01
CA GLN A 38 -8.19 26.60 -8.95
C GLN A 38 -7.30 27.23 -7.88
N VAL A 39 -7.85 27.48 -6.69
CA VAL A 39 -7.05 27.94 -5.55
C VAL A 39 -6.12 26.80 -5.18
N ALA A 40 -4.81 27.04 -5.26
CA ALA A 40 -3.82 26.05 -4.87
C ALA A 40 -4.05 25.63 -3.41
N SER A 41 -4.12 24.33 -3.17
CA SER A 41 -4.28 23.78 -1.83
C SER A 41 -3.23 24.36 -0.87
N SER A 42 -3.66 24.80 0.30
CA SER A 42 -2.74 25.28 1.36
C SER A 42 -1.92 24.14 1.96
N VAL A 43 -2.34 22.89 1.79
CA VAL A 43 -1.66 21.68 2.27
C VAL A 43 -0.34 21.47 1.52
N PRO A 44 0.77 21.12 2.20
CA PRO A 44 2.05 20.85 1.55
C PRO A 44 1.97 19.62 0.64
N THR A 45 2.51 19.74 -0.58
CA THR A 45 2.78 18.60 -1.47
C THR A 45 4.07 17.91 -1.05
N ILE A 46 3.99 16.66 -0.61
CA ILE A 46 5.16 15.85 -0.24
C ILE A 46 5.49 14.89 -1.39
N TYR A 47 6.66 15.06 -2.02
CA TYR A 47 7.16 14.12 -3.01
C TYR A 47 7.61 12.81 -2.34
N PRO A 48 7.07 11.64 -2.76
CA PRO A 48 7.38 10.36 -2.13
C PRO A 48 8.84 9.94 -2.38
N ARG A 49 9.36 9.01 -1.57
CA ARG A 49 10.71 8.45 -1.72
C ARG A 49 11.00 7.97 -3.15
N SER A 50 10.02 7.42 -3.85
CA SER A 50 10.15 6.97 -5.25
C SER A 50 10.57 8.06 -6.25
N SER A 51 10.41 9.35 -5.91
CA SER A 51 10.89 10.48 -6.72
C SER A 51 12.41 10.66 -6.71
N TRP A 52 13.12 10.13 -5.70
CA TRP A 52 14.58 10.26 -5.57
C TRP A 52 15.31 8.96 -5.22
N SER A 53 14.63 7.94 -4.70
CA SER A 53 15.22 6.65 -4.32
C SER A 53 15.33 5.69 -5.52
N SER A 54 15.74 4.46 -5.27
CA SER A 54 15.83 3.37 -6.25
C SER A 54 15.54 2.03 -5.57
N ALA A 55 15.14 1.01 -6.33
CA ALA A 55 14.88 -0.33 -5.78
C ALA A 55 16.09 -0.90 -5.00
N THR A 56 17.31 -0.61 -5.44
CA THR A 56 18.56 -0.98 -4.74
C THR A 56 18.70 -0.28 -3.39
N TYR A 57 18.30 0.99 -3.30
CA TYR A 57 18.31 1.74 -2.04
C TYR A 57 17.24 1.24 -1.09
N GLU A 58 16.02 0.98 -1.57
CA GLU A 58 14.94 0.41 -0.76
C GLU A 58 15.30 -0.98 -0.22
N LYS A 59 15.87 -1.87 -1.06
CA LYS A 59 16.33 -3.21 -0.61
C LYS A 59 17.41 -3.11 0.47
N ARG A 60 18.35 -2.17 0.35
CA ARG A 60 19.37 -1.92 1.39
C ARG A 60 18.76 -1.35 2.66
N THR A 61 17.89 -0.35 2.53
CA THR A 61 17.21 0.32 3.65
C THR A 61 16.49 -0.70 4.52
N LYS A 62 15.60 -1.50 3.92
CA LYS A 62 14.81 -2.52 4.64
C LYS A 62 15.66 -3.62 5.29
N LYS A 63 16.81 -3.96 4.70
CA LYS A 63 17.73 -4.98 5.25
C LYS A 63 18.64 -4.45 6.38
N VAL A 64 19.13 -3.22 6.26
CA VAL A 64 20.18 -2.68 7.17
C VAL A 64 19.57 -1.88 8.32
N TRP A 65 18.44 -1.20 8.09
CA TRP A 65 17.75 -0.42 9.11
C TRP A 65 16.24 -0.49 8.93
N PRO A 66 15.62 -1.58 9.42
CA PRO A 66 14.17 -1.74 9.51
C PRO A 66 13.49 -0.51 10.13
N ALA A 67 12.22 -0.30 9.81
CA ALA A 67 11.46 0.82 10.33
C ALA A 67 10.96 0.51 11.76
N GLU A 68 11.41 1.29 12.72
CA GLU A 68 10.87 1.38 14.08
C GLU A 68 10.00 2.64 14.18
N TYR A 69 9.02 2.67 15.08
CA TYR A 69 8.02 3.74 15.15
C TYR A 69 7.77 4.18 16.59
N GLU A 70 7.47 5.46 16.75
CA GLU A 70 7.10 6.10 18.00
C GLU A 70 6.25 7.33 17.69
N ASP A 71 5.20 7.58 18.49
CA ASP A 71 4.29 8.70 18.24
C ASP A 71 5.06 10.02 18.47
N PRO A 72 5.07 10.97 17.51
CA PRO A 72 5.96 12.12 17.58
C PRO A 72 5.38 13.24 18.45
N GLU A 73 6.15 13.67 19.44
CA GLU A 73 5.83 14.81 20.33
C GLU A 73 6.51 16.11 19.88
N VAL A 74 7.65 16.01 19.18
CA VAL A 74 8.55 17.12 18.85
C VAL A 74 8.91 17.15 17.37
N ILE A 75 8.95 18.34 16.77
CA ILE A 75 9.52 18.54 15.42
C ILE A 75 10.87 19.25 15.55
N ILE A 76 11.93 18.59 15.08
CA ILE A 76 13.30 19.12 15.13
C ILE A 76 13.70 19.61 13.74
N ILE A 77 13.92 20.91 13.62
CA ILE A 77 14.39 21.57 12.41
C ILE A 77 15.93 21.50 12.34
N HIS A 78 16.42 21.07 11.19
CA HIS A 78 17.83 20.95 10.85
C HIS A 78 18.17 21.77 9.60
N HIS A 79 19.44 22.11 9.46
CA HIS A 79 20.06 22.35 8.16
C HIS A 79 20.97 21.17 7.80
N THR A 80 21.38 21.05 6.54
CA THR A 80 22.39 20.05 6.15
C THR A 80 23.83 20.53 6.30
N ALA A 81 24.06 21.82 6.59
CA ALA A 81 25.37 22.47 6.59
C ALA A 81 26.13 22.32 5.26
N THR A 82 25.43 22.17 4.13
CA THR A 82 26.04 21.94 2.81
C THR A 82 25.80 23.08 1.84
N ASN A 83 26.88 23.62 1.27
CA ASN A 83 26.82 24.54 0.13
C ASN A 83 26.64 23.72 -1.17
N TYR A 84 25.40 23.37 -1.53
CA TYR A 84 25.10 22.54 -2.70
C TYR A 84 24.63 23.37 -3.91
N LYS A 85 25.11 23.00 -5.11
CA LYS A 85 24.76 23.62 -6.41
C LYS A 85 24.01 22.68 -7.38
N SER A 86 23.76 21.43 -6.98
CA SER A 86 23.00 20.45 -7.78
C SER A 86 21.50 20.51 -7.46
N SER A 87 20.65 19.86 -8.26
CA SER A 87 19.23 19.71 -7.92
C SER A 87 19.00 19.06 -6.55
N THR A 88 17.88 19.41 -5.90
CA THR A 88 17.45 18.90 -4.59
C THR A 88 17.48 17.36 -4.55
N SER A 89 16.93 16.67 -5.55
CA SER A 89 16.97 15.19 -5.64
C SER A 89 18.38 14.59 -5.78
N LYS A 90 19.31 15.27 -6.47
CA LYS A 90 20.73 14.85 -6.54
C LYS A 90 21.42 15.03 -5.19
N GLN A 91 21.08 16.06 -4.43
CA GLN A 91 21.63 16.29 -3.10
C GLN A 91 21.09 15.29 -2.06
N ILE A 92 19.79 14.98 -2.08
CA ILE A 92 19.20 13.92 -1.24
C ILE A 92 19.90 12.58 -1.49
N LYS A 93 20.12 12.20 -2.76
CA LYS A 93 20.89 10.98 -3.13
C LYS A 93 22.31 10.97 -2.54
N LYS A 94 23.00 12.11 -2.47
CA LYS A 94 24.34 12.21 -1.84
C LYS A 94 24.26 12.02 -0.32
N ILE A 95 23.30 12.67 0.35
CA ILE A 95 23.09 12.55 1.80
C ILE A 95 22.72 11.11 2.16
N TYR A 96 21.78 10.49 1.43
CA TYR A 96 21.45 9.07 1.59
C TYR A 96 22.69 8.18 1.43
N ARG A 97 23.53 8.40 0.41
CA ARG A 97 24.77 7.59 0.24
C ARG A 97 25.72 7.76 1.43
N TYR A 98 25.93 8.99 1.90
CA TYR A 98 26.77 9.26 3.06
C TYR A 98 26.23 8.58 4.33
N HIS A 99 24.94 8.71 4.63
CA HIS A 99 24.33 8.10 5.81
C HIS A 99 24.29 6.56 5.71
N SER A 100 23.77 6.02 4.61
CA SER A 100 23.55 4.59 4.42
C SER A 100 24.84 3.78 4.21
N TYR A 101 25.84 4.32 3.50
CA TYR A 101 27.07 3.59 3.14
C TYR A 101 28.32 4.05 3.88
N THR A 102 28.49 5.35 4.18
CA THR A 102 29.65 5.86 4.92
C THR A 102 29.42 5.72 6.43
N ARG A 103 28.32 6.28 6.96
CA ARG A 103 27.96 6.15 8.39
C ARG A 103 27.32 4.80 8.77
N LYS A 104 27.12 3.92 7.78
CA LYS A 104 26.55 2.56 7.91
C LYS A 104 25.11 2.49 8.46
N TRP A 105 24.40 3.62 8.54
CA TRP A 105 23.06 3.69 9.12
C TRP A 105 21.99 2.91 8.35
N GLY A 106 22.21 2.56 7.08
CA GLY A 106 21.22 1.88 6.24
C GLY A 106 20.30 2.80 5.42
N ASP A 107 19.98 4.00 5.92
CA ASP A 107 19.06 4.96 5.25
C ASP A 107 19.49 6.43 5.47
N ILE A 108 18.75 7.39 4.89
CA ILE A 108 18.81 8.81 5.26
C ILE A 108 18.21 9.02 6.65
N GLY A 109 18.80 9.94 7.42
CA GLY A 109 18.48 10.11 8.86
C GLY A 109 17.35 11.10 9.16
N TYR A 110 16.91 11.89 8.19
CA TYR A 110 15.85 12.88 8.33
C TYR A 110 14.52 12.32 7.81
N ASN A 111 13.42 12.60 8.48
CA ASN A 111 12.07 12.19 8.06
C ASN A 111 11.60 12.94 6.82
N TYR A 112 11.93 14.23 6.73
CA TYR A 112 11.60 15.07 5.58
C TYR A 112 12.78 15.97 5.19
N ILE A 113 12.87 16.30 3.90
CA ILE A 113 13.91 17.17 3.34
C ILE A 113 13.26 18.25 2.50
N ILE A 114 13.66 19.51 2.71
CA ILE A 114 13.17 20.68 1.96
C ILE A 114 14.33 21.26 1.15
N GLY A 115 14.16 21.38 -0.17
CA GLY A 115 15.11 22.06 -1.04
C GLY A 115 15.02 23.59 -0.97
N LYS A 116 16.04 24.29 -1.49
CA LYS A 116 16.02 25.77 -1.62
C LYS A 116 14.87 26.28 -2.51
N ASP A 117 14.38 25.42 -3.39
CA ASP A 117 13.23 25.55 -4.27
C ASP A 117 11.88 25.31 -3.57
N GLY A 118 11.85 25.07 -2.25
CA GLY A 118 10.65 24.75 -1.49
C GLY A 118 10.17 23.30 -1.63
N ALA A 119 10.66 22.54 -2.61
CA ALA A 119 10.22 21.17 -2.85
C ALA A 119 10.47 20.26 -1.61
N ILE A 120 9.39 19.69 -1.07
CA ILE A 120 9.40 18.81 0.11
C ILE A 120 9.48 17.35 -0.34
N PHE A 121 10.44 16.61 0.19
CA PHE A 121 10.64 15.19 -0.09
C PHE A 121 10.52 14.34 1.19
N GLU A 122 9.85 13.20 1.06
CA GLU A 122 9.88 12.11 2.04
C GLU A 122 11.33 11.60 2.18
N GLY A 123 11.82 11.57 3.42
CA GLY A 123 13.15 11.12 3.79
C GLY A 123 13.17 9.66 4.23
N ARG A 124 13.35 9.40 5.53
CA ARG A 124 13.41 8.06 6.17
C ARG A 124 12.27 7.14 5.70
N TYR A 125 12.60 5.90 5.32
CA TYR A 125 11.61 4.89 4.94
C TYR A 125 10.76 4.49 6.15
N GLY A 126 9.44 4.67 6.05
CA GLY A 126 8.46 4.21 7.04
C GLY A 126 7.18 5.04 7.08
N GLY A 127 7.19 6.28 6.57
CA GLY A 127 6.03 7.17 6.61
C GLY A 127 5.97 7.96 7.92
N ASN A 128 4.76 8.18 8.45
CA ASN A 128 4.58 8.95 9.69
C ASN A 128 5.07 8.17 10.92
N GLY A 129 5.60 8.87 11.93
CA GLY A 129 6.06 8.28 13.19
C GLY A 129 7.30 7.38 13.11
N VAL A 130 7.95 7.24 11.95
CA VAL A 130 9.18 6.41 11.84
C VAL A 130 10.36 7.08 12.54
N ILE A 131 11.09 6.32 13.35
CA ILE A 131 12.27 6.81 14.08
C ILE A 131 13.41 7.09 13.08
N GLY A 132 13.92 8.32 13.14
CA GLY A 132 15.02 8.82 12.32
C GLY A 132 16.41 8.57 12.92
N GLY A 133 17.39 9.31 12.41
CA GLY A 133 18.79 9.34 12.87
C GLY A 133 19.39 10.72 12.67
N HIS A 134 18.68 11.75 13.08
CA HIS A 134 19.04 13.15 12.93
C HIS A 134 19.54 13.81 14.23
N SER A 135 19.21 13.26 15.42
CA SER A 135 19.66 13.81 16.71
C SER A 135 20.00 12.72 17.74
N TYR A 136 21.25 12.71 18.17
CA TYR A 136 21.74 11.90 19.29
C TYR A 136 22.83 12.71 20.01
N TYR A 137 22.74 12.84 21.34
CA TYR A 137 23.68 13.66 22.10
C TYR A 137 23.81 13.17 23.54
N LYS A 138 25.05 12.99 24.02
CA LYS A 138 25.41 12.56 25.39
C LYS A 138 24.55 11.39 25.92
N GLY A 139 24.45 10.30 25.15
CA GLY A 139 23.70 9.10 25.52
C GLY A 139 22.19 9.18 25.26
N THR A 140 21.63 10.37 25.02
CA THR A 140 20.19 10.54 24.76
C THR A 140 19.89 10.44 23.27
N ASN A 141 18.94 9.55 22.92
CA ASN A 141 18.46 9.31 21.57
C ASN A 141 17.22 10.16 21.24
N TYR A 142 17.43 11.44 20.96
CA TYR A 142 16.37 12.39 20.57
C TYR A 142 15.74 12.14 19.19
N ASN A 143 15.98 10.99 18.54
CA ASN A 143 15.21 10.58 17.36
C ASN A 143 13.85 9.98 17.76
N LYS A 144 13.83 9.32 18.91
CA LYS A 144 12.63 8.76 19.55
C LYS A 144 11.62 9.86 19.86
N GLY A 145 10.36 9.65 19.54
CA GLY A 145 9.28 10.64 19.73
C GLY A 145 9.44 11.95 18.94
N SER A 146 10.17 11.97 17.82
CA SER A 146 10.36 13.21 17.05
C SER A 146 10.40 13.06 15.53
N ILE A 147 10.15 14.17 14.83
CA ILE A 147 10.25 14.28 13.38
C ILE A 147 11.42 15.22 13.02
N GLY A 148 12.43 14.71 12.32
CA GLY A 148 13.53 15.51 11.79
C GLY A 148 13.25 16.08 10.40
N ILE A 149 13.16 17.39 10.28
CA ILE A 149 13.05 18.11 9.00
C ILE A 149 14.38 18.76 8.66
N ALA A 150 15.01 18.41 7.54
CA ALA A 150 16.25 19.02 7.08
C ALA A 150 16.03 19.97 5.91
N VAL A 151 16.35 21.26 6.11
CA VAL A 151 16.43 22.23 5.01
C VAL A 151 17.81 22.15 4.37
N LEU A 152 17.87 21.93 3.06
CA LEU A 152 19.14 21.81 2.33
C LEU A 152 19.84 23.17 2.19
N GLY A 153 21.02 23.30 2.80
CA GLY A 153 21.79 24.54 2.75
C GLY A 153 22.73 24.68 3.95
N ASN A 154 23.38 25.84 4.05
CA ASN A 154 24.15 26.22 5.23
C ASN A 154 23.70 27.58 5.78
N TYR A 155 22.66 27.56 6.60
CA TYR A 155 22.02 28.75 7.17
C TYR A 155 22.77 29.36 8.39
N GLU A 156 24.05 29.04 8.58
CA GLU A 156 24.96 29.99 9.25
C GLU A 156 25.37 31.12 8.28
N ASN A 157 25.46 30.85 6.98
CA ASN A 157 25.95 31.81 5.99
C ASN A 157 24.87 32.25 4.99
N GLU A 158 23.95 31.34 4.65
CA GLU A 158 22.86 31.56 3.69
C GLU A 158 21.59 32.05 4.40
N HIS A 159 20.75 32.82 3.71
CA HIS A 159 19.39 33.13 4.16
C HIS A 159 18.39 32.08 3.66
N LEU A 160 17.34 31.83 4.44
CA LEU A 160 16.23 30.95 4.03
C LEU A 160 15.39 31.66 2.95
N SER A 161 15.19 31.02 1.80
CA SER A 161 14.35 31.54 0.72
C SER A 161 12.87 31.57 1.13
N SER A 162 12.09 32.44 0.49
CA SER A 162 10.64 32.55 0.71
C SER A 162 9.94 31.21 0.50
N GLU A 163 10.34 30.46 -0.53
CA GLU A 163 9.72 29.21 -0.96
C GLU A 163 10.05 28.08 0.03
N ALA A 164 11.29 28.01 0.50
CA ALA A 164 11.70 27.05 1.53
C ALA A 164 11.09 27.37 2.90
N LYS A 165 10.90 28.66 3.23
CA LYS A 165 10.26 29.11 4.47
C LYS A 165 8.76 28.76 4.48
N ASP A 166 8.03 29.12 3.42
CA ASP A 166 6.62 28.78 3.26
C ASP A 166 6.39 27.26 3.29
N SER A 167 7.23 26.50 2.58
CA SER A 167 7.15 25.04 2.56
C SER A 167 7.47 24.41 3.92
N LEU A 168 8.42 24.97 4.67
CA LEU A 168 8.72 24.56 6.05
C LEU A 168 7.54 24.86 6.98
N GLN A 169 6.93 26.04 6.89
CA GLN A 169 5.76 26.43 7.70
C GLN A 169 4.55 25.53 7.40
N LYS A 170 4.26 25.26 6.12
CA LYS A 170 3.20 24.32 5.68
C LYS A 170 3.46 22.90 6.14
N LEU A 171 4.69 22.39 6.01
CA LEU A 171 5.04 21.04 6.45
C LEU A 171 4.91 20.88 7.97
N ILE A 172 5.40 21.84 8.75
CA ILE A 172 5.28 21.80 10.21
C ILE A 172 3.79 21.85 10.59
N GLY A 173 3.00 22.77 10.04
CA GLY A 173 1.56 22.84 10.33
C GLY A 173 0.82 21.54 9.99
N TRP A 174 1.14 20.92 8.86
CA TRP A 174 0.58 19.63 8.42
C TRP A 174 0.89 18.50 9.40
N LEU A 175 2.17 18.33 9.74
CA LEU A 175 2.61 17.30 10.67
C LEU A 175 2.05 17.53 12.07
N SER A 176 1.95 18.79 12.50
CA SER A 176 1.41 19.17 13.81
C SER A 176 -0.07 18.88 13.92
N SER A 177 -0.89 19.30 12.96
CA SER A 177 -2.32 18.96 12.90
C SER A 177 -2.55 17.45 12.97
N ASN A 178 -1.80 16.70 12.14
CA ASN A 178 -2.06 15.29 11.92
C ASN A 178 -1.50 14.38 13.02
N ASN A 179 -0.57 14.87 13.85
CA ASN A 179 0.01 14.14 14.98
C ASN A 179 -0.37 14.74 16.34
N ASN A 180 -1.29 15.72 16.39
CA ASN A 180 -1.70 16.39 17.63
C ASN A 180 -0.53 17.08 18.38
N ILE A 181 0.45 17.61 17.63
CA ILE A 181 1.61 18.33 18.19
C ILE A 181 1.25 19.81 18.33
N SER A 182 1.13 20.29 19.56
CA SER A 182 0.90 21.70 19.86
C SER A 182 2.17 22.53 19.62
N VAL A 183 2.24 23.23 18.47
CA VAL A 183 3.45 23.90 17.94
C VAL A 183 4.22 24.73 18.98
N LYS A 184 3.48 25.47 19.83
CA LYS A 184 3.99 26.41 20.84
C LYS A 184 3.88 25.92 22.29
N SER A 185 3.50 24.66 22.54
CA SER A 185 3.37 24.17 23.92
C SER A 185 4.73 23.87 24.55
N SER A 186 4.92 24.26 25.80
CA SER A 186 6.04 23.80 26.61
C SER A 186 5.85 22.33 27.03
N LEU A 187 6.92 21.55 26.99
CA LEU A 187 6.91 20.12 27.33
C LEU A 187 8.26 19.65 27.88
N LYS A 188 8.26 18.49 28.56
CA LYS A 188 9.49 17.76 28.88
C LYS A 188 9.73 16.70 27.81
N PHE A 189 10.88 16.77 27.15
CA PHE A 189 11.32 15.80 26.15
C PHE A 189 12.65 15.20 26.61
N PHE A 190 12.60 13.96 27.10
CA PHE A 190 13.69 13.34 27.87
C PHE A 190 14.18 14.26 29.01
N SER A 191 15.49 14.56 29.05
CA SER A 191 16.11 15.42 30.06
C SER A 191 16.01 16.93 29.76
N LYS A 192 15.26 17.33 28.73
CA LYS A 192 15.08 18.72 28.32
C LYS A 192 13.69 19.23 28.64
N SER A 193 13.61 20.34 29.37
CA SER A 193 12.43 21.20 29.32
C SER A 193 12.54 22.06 28.06
N LEU A 194 11.51 22.03 27.21
CA LEU A 194 11.44 22.77 25.96
C LEU A 194 10.24 23.72 26.04
N ASP A 195 10.42 24.99 25.67
CA ASP A 195 9.32 25.98 25.70
C ASP A 195 8.32 25.80 24.54
N ASN A 196 8.63 24.97 23.56
CA ASN A 196 7.86 24.76 22.33
C ASN A 196 8.11 23.34 21.80
N ALA A 197 7.10 22.71 21.18
CA ALA A 197 7.26 21.41 20.51
C ALA A 197 7.99 21.49 19.16
N VAL A 198 8.02 22.66 18.51
CA VAL A 198 8.80 22.88 17.27
C VAL A 198 10.12 23.59 17.61
N ILE A 199 11.25 22.90 17.44
CA ILE A 199 12.57 23.34 17.92
C ILE A 199 13.64 23.31 16.83
N GLY A 200 14.76 24.00 17.06
CA GLY A 200 15.98 23.77 16.31
C GLY A 200 16.81 22.65 16.96
N HIS A 201 17.62 21.92 16.19
CA HIS A 201 18.49 20.87 16.74
C HIS A 201 19.36 21.33 17.92
N ARG A 202 19.84 22.59 17.90
CA ARG A 202 20.59 23.21 19.01
C ARG A 202 19.87 23.26 20.36
N ASN A 203 18.55 23.05 20.42
CA ASN A 203 17.81 23.02 21.68
C ASN A 203 17.98 21.69 22.45
N VAL A 204 18.32 20.59 21.76
CA VAL A 204 18.56 19.26 22.37
C VAL A 204 20.03 18.82 22.33
N ALA A 205 20.82 19.30 21.37
CA ALA A 205 22.22 18.93 21.17
C ALA A 205 23.16 20.14 21.06
N SER A 206 24.44 19.96 21.40
CA SER A 206 25.46 20.99 21.23
C SER A 206 25.89 21.13 19.76
N THR A 207 25.18 21.96 19.00
CA THR A 207 25.40 22.16 17.56
C THR A 207 24.99 23.56 17.10
N ALA A 208 25.53 24.03 15.98
CA ALA A 208 25.05 25.23 15.30
C ALA A 208 23.73 24.98 14.53
N CYS A 209 23.37 23.73 14.24
CA CYS A 209 22.16 23.37 13.50
C CYS A 209 20.87 23.92 14.18
N PRO A 210 19.89 24.56 13.48
CA PRO A 210 19.71 24.66 12.03
C PRO A 210 20.38 25.87 11.36
N GLY A 211 21.35 26.52 12.01
CA GLY A 211 21.99 27.74 11.53
C GLY A 211 21.31 29.01 12.05
N LYS A 212 22.09 30.04 12.38
CA LYS A 212 21.60 31.29 12.99
C LYS A 212 20.51 31.98 12.16
N ASN A 213 20.52 31.87 10.83
CA ASN A 213 19.53 32.53 9.97
C ASN A 213 18.17 31.81 9.97
N ILE A 214 18.12 30.48 10.12
CA ILE A 214 16.85 29.79 10.43
C ILE A 214 16.46 30.03 11.89
N TYR A 215 17.42 29.97 12.82
CA TYR A 215 17.12 30.07 14.24
C TYR A 215 16.48 31.41 14.65
N LYS A 216 16.88 32.52 14.01
CA LYS A 216 16.25 33.84 14.15
C LYS A 216 14.77 33.87 13.72
N LEU A 217 14.36 32.98 12.82
CA LEU A 217 12.99 32.93 12.28
C LEU A 217 12.06 31.99 13.05
N MET A 218 12.54 31.29 14.10
CA MET A 218 11.78 30.24 14.79
C MET A 218 10.42 30.71 15.34
N ALA A 219 10.32 31.94 15.87
CA ALA A 219 9.06 32.47 16.38
C ALA A 219 8.01 32.65 15.26
N ASP A 220 8.42 33.20 14.13
CA ASP A 220 7.58 33.40 12.94
C ASP A 220 7.22 32.06 12.26
N ILE A 221 8.18 31.15 12.15
CA ILE A 221 7.92 29.77 11.68
C ILE A 221 6.83 29.11 12.54
N ARG A 222 6.93 29.19 13.87
CA ARG A 222 5.92 28.64 14.80
C ARG A 222 4.57 29.32 14.63
N ASN A 223 4.52 30.65 14.63
CA ASN A 223 3.25 31.38 14.53
C ASN A 223 2.49 31.03 13.24
N SER A 224 3.16 31.00 12.09
CA SER A 224 2.52 30.58 10.84
C SER A 224 2.14 29.10 10.84
N SER A 225 3.01 28.22 11.35
CA SER A 225 2.73 26.77 11.39
C SER A 225 1.57 26.42 12.31
N ASP A 226 1.41 27.13 13.42
CA ASP A 226 0.32 26.99 14.39
C ASP A 226 -1.03 27.38 13.75
N SER A 227 -1.06 28.52 13.05
CA SER A 227 -2.25 28.95 12.28
C SER A 227 -2.60 27.96 11.15
N LEU A 228 -1.59 27.40 10.47
CA LEU A 228 -1.77 26.39 9.44
C LEU A 228 -2.24 25.05 10.04
N ALA A 229 -1.72 24.62 11.19
CA ALA A 229 -2.17 23.43 11.90
C ALA A 229 -3.66 23.55 12.29
N SER A 230 -4.07 24.68 12.88
CA SER A 230 -5.48 24.95 13.16
C SER A 230 -6.35 24.93 11.90
N THR A 231 -5.82 25.38 10.76
CA THR A 231 -6.52 25.33 9.47
C THR A 231 -6.69 23.89 8.98
N TYR A 232 -5.61 23.09 8.96
CA TYR A 232 -5.64 21.71 8.50
C TYR A 232 -6.45 20.77 9.40
N GLY A 233 -6.55 21.05 10.70
CA GLY A 233 -7.38 20.27 11.63
C GLY A 233 -8.87 20.26 11.25
N ASN A 234 -9.32 21.28 10.51
CA ASN A 234 -10.68 21.42 10.00
C ASN A 234 -10.91 20.78 8.62
N TYR A 235 -9.89 20.19 8.00
CA TYR A 235 -9.99 19.62 6.66
C TYR A 235 -10.34 18.13 6.69
N ALA A 236 -11.10 17.71 5.68
CA ALA A 236 -11.14 16.32 5.22
C ALA A 236 -10.19 16.16 4.02
N TYR A 237 -9.76 14.93 3.75
CA TYR A 237 -8.80 14.60 2.70
C TYR A 237 -9.36 13.54 1.77
N GLN A 238 -9.07 13.62 0.47
CA GLN A 238 -9.43 12.58 -0.49
C GLN A 238 -8.28 12.32 -1.48
N ILE A 239 -8.29 11.14 -2.12
CA ILE A 239 -7.46 10.91 -3.30
C ILE A 239 -8.31 11.27 -4.53
N SER A 240 -7.74 12.05 -5.45
CA SER A 240 -8.45 12.48 -6.67
C SER A 240 -9.07 11.28 -7.41
N GLY A 241 -10.40 11.28 -7.54
CA GLY A 241 -11.17 10.23 -8.21
C GLY A 241 -11.42 8.93 -7.41
N ASP A 242 -11.03 8.82 -6.13
CA ASP A 242 -11.37 7.64 -5.31
C ASP A 242 -12.75 7.72 -4.63
N GLY A 243 -13.24 8.95 -4.38
CA GLY A 243 -14.55 9.23 -3.80
C GLY A 243 -14.67 8.93 -2.31
N ALA A 244 -13.56 8.66 -1.62
CA ALA A 244 -13.51 8.42 -0.18
C ALA A 244 -12.88 9.62 0.54
N THR A 245 -13.55 10.11 1.57
CA THR A 245 -13.01 11.15 2.45
C THR A 245 -12.38 10.56 3.70
N TYR A 246 -11.35 11.22 4.22
CA TYR A 246 -10.61 10.81 5.40
C TYR A 246 -10.29 12.01 6.27
N GLU A 247 -10.35 11.86 7.59
CA GLU A 247 -9.68 12.80 8.50
C GLU A 247 -8.26 12.30 8.78
N ILE A 248 -7.38 13.15 9.33
CA ILE A 248 -6.11 12.71 9.91
C ILE A 248 -5.96 13.38 11.27
N ARG A 249 -5.75 12.60 12.34
CA ARG A 249 -5.48 13.03 13.71
C ARG A 249 -4.66 11.96 14.44
N ASP A 250 -3.95 12.32 15.49
CA ASP A 250 -3.27 11.37 16.40
C ASP A 250 -2.42 10.31 15.65
N GLY A 251 -1.73 10.74 14.58
CA GLY A 251 -0.86 9.92 13.73
C GLY A 251 -1.59 8.96 12.78
N LYS A 252 -2.93 9.03 12.69
CA LYS A 252 -3.80 8.09 11.98
C LYS A 252 -4.79 8.80 11.06
N LYS A 253 -5.14 8.18 9.93
CA LYS A 253 -6.23 8.61 9.05
C LYS A 253 -7.54 7.95 9.45
N ILE A 254 -8.68 8.61 9.40
CA ILE A 254 -10.00 8.02 9.73
C ILE A 254 -10.77 7.83 8.42
N SER A 255 -11.55 6.76 8.23
CA SER A 255 -12.40 6.63 7.04
C SER A 255 -13.75 7.32 7.25
N GLY A 256 -14.16 8.15 6.28
CA GLY A 256 -15.30 9.04 6.42
C GLY A 256 -14.93 10.32 7.17
N SER A 257 -15.65 11.41 6.86
CA SER A 257 -15.51 12.68 7.56
C SER A 257 -16.76 13.53 7.37
N ALA A 258 -17.11 14.31 8.41
CA ALA A 258 -18.09 15.39 8.33
C ALA A 258 -17.44 16.78 8.12
N LYS A 259 -16.10 16.86 8.15
CA LYS A 259 -15.35 18.11 7.99
C LYS A 259 -15.44 18.66 6.57
N GLN A 260 -15.36 19.99 6.48
CA GLN A 260 -15.30 20.73 5.23
C GLN A 260 -14.31 21.89 5.39
N PRO A 261 -13.52 22.22 4.35
CA PRO A 261 -13.51 21.64 3.01
C PRO A 261 -12.88 20.23 2.93
N VAL A 262 -13.23 19.50 1.87
CA VAL A 262 -12.49 18.31 1.41
C VAL A 262 -11.35 18.74 0.49
N ILE A 263 -10.12 18.33 0.80
CA ILE A 263 -8.89 18.68 0.09
C ILE A 263 -8.29 17.45 -0.58
N GLU A 264 -7.89 17.57 -1.85
CA GLU A 264 -7.20 16.49 -2.55
C GLU A 264 -5.72 16.40 -2.13
N ILE A 265 -5.26 15.20 -1.80
CA ILE A 265 -3.85 14.90 -1.51
C ILE A 265 -3.39 13.67 -2.29
N SER A 266 -2.06 13.49 -2.40
CA SER A 266 -1.51 12.32 -3.08
C SER A 266 -1.78 11.03 -2.33
N ALA A 267 -1.99 9.92 -3.05
CA ALA A 267 -2.18 8.61 -2.47
C ALA A 267 -1.00 8.19 -1.55
N THR A 268 0.23 8.58 -1.88
CA THR A 268 1.41 8.35 -1.05
C THR A 268 1.41 9.17 0.25
N GLN A 269 0.92 10.41 0.21
CA GLN A 269 0.81 11.27 1.40
C GLN A 269 -0.28 10.77 2.37
N LEU A 270 -1.39 10.23 1.84
CA LEU A 270 -2.41 9.55 2.65
C LEU A 270 -1.96 8.15 3.14
N ALA A 271 -1.10 7.47 2.38
CA ALA A 271 -0.54 6.17 2.78
C ALA A 271 0.43 6.25 3.96
N ALA A 272 1.01 7.43 4.24
CA ALA A 272 1.92 7.63 5.36
C ALA A 272 1.28 7.46 6.75
N TYR A 273 -0.06 7.50 6.84
CA TYR A 273 -0.83 7.37 8.09
C TYR A 273 -1.59 6.05 8.14
N ALA A 274 -1.56 5.32 9.26
CA ALA A 274 -2.38 4.12 9.48
C ALA A 274 -3.87 4.49 9.67
N LEU A 275 -4.82 3.57 9.43
CA LEU A 275 -6.25 3.87 9.61
C LEU A 275 -6.62 3.93 11.11
N GLU A 276 -7.47 4.85 11.59
CA GLU A 276 -7.95 4.88 12.97
C GLU A 276 -9.05 3.84 13.17
N GLY A 277 -9.03 3.10 14.29
CA GLY A 277 -9.77 1.83 14.43
C GLY A 277 -9.19 0.69 13.56
N GLY A 278 -8.39 1.03 12.54
CA GLY A 278 -7.43 0.13 11.94
C GLY A 278 -6.20 0.00 12.84
N THR A 279 -5.99 -1.18 13.40
CA THR A 279 -4.65 -1.52 13.86
C THR A 279 -3.68 -1.57 12.67
N ARG A 280 -2.37 -1.70 12.97
CA ARG A 280 -1.42 -2.26 12.01
C ARG A 280 -1.99 -3.54 11.39
N ALA A 281 -1.51 -3.90 10.20
CA ALA A 281 -1.96 -5.04 9.42
C ALA A 281 -2.31 -6.24 10.34
N GLY A 282 -3.60 -6.57 10.36
CA GLY A 282 -4.21 -7.67 11.11
C GLY A 282 -4.18 -7.61 12.63
N SER A 283 -4.90 -6.64 13.21
CA SER A 283 -5.65 -6.85 14.46
C SER A 283 -7.15 -6.55 14.25
N PHE A 284 -7.67 -6.99 13.10
CA PHE A 284 -9.10 -7.19 12.92
C PHE A 284 -9.63 -8.11 14.04
N SER A 285 -10.53 -7.59 14.88
CA SER A 285 -11.09 -8.34 16.01
C SER A 285 -11.99 -9.49 15.56
N GLY A 286 -12.64 -9.35 14.40
CA GLY A 286 -13.47 -10.40 13.80
C GLY A 286 -12.67 -11.60 13.27
N ASN A 287 -13.39 -12.64 12.85
CA ASN A 287 -12.80 -13.83 12.25
C ASN A 287 -12.60 -13.64 10.75
N TYR A 288 -11.38 -13.89 10.28
CA TYR A 288 -11.08 -13.94 8.86
C TYR A 288 -11.75 -15.19 8.23
N PRO A 289 -12.21 -15.10 6.97
CA PRO A 289 -12.62 -16.24 6.17
C PRO A 289 -11.56 -17.37 6.06
N SER A 290 -12.04 -18.61 6.07
CA SER A 290 -11.28 -19.82 5.72
C SER A 290 -10.71 -19.71 4.30
N GLY A 291 -9.44 -20.14 4.14
CA GLY A 291 -8.63 -19.92 2.94
C GLY A 291 -7.76 -18.67 2.98
N THR A 292 -7.79 -17.87 4.05
CA THR A 292 -6.87 -16.73 4.23
C THR A 292 -5.47 -17.21 4.61
N ILE A 293 -4.46 -16.81 3.84
CA ILE A 293 -3.05 -17.06 4.13
C ILE A 293 -2.53 -15.90 4.97
N PHE A 294 -1.88 -16.19 6.10
CA PHE A 294 -1.33 -15.20 7.01
C PHE A 294 0.20 -15.14 6.97
N GLY A 295 0.72 -13.95 7.26
CA GLY A 295 2.09 -13.73 7.73
C GLY A 295 2.08 -12.93 9.03
N VAL A 296 3.09 -13.13 9.89
CA VAL A 296 3.23 -12.33 11.12
C VAL A 296 4.14 -11.15 10.85
N SER A 297 3.66 -9.93 11.11
CA SER A 297 4.40 -8.70 10.85
C SER A 297 5.76 -8.68 11.55
N GLY A 298 6.85 -8.61 10.77
CA GLY A 298 8.22 -8.61 11.29
C GLY A 298 8.78 -10.02 11.60
N SER A 299 8.09 -11.08 11.17
CA SER A 299 8.45 -12.48 11.40
C SER A 299 8.35 -13.29 10.10
N ASP A 300 9.18 -14.32 9.97
CA ASP A 300 9.11 -15.25 8.83
C ASP A 300 7.92 -16.22 8.93
N GLN A 301 7.23 -16.31 10.08
CA GLN A 301 6.04 -17.17 10.25
C GLN A 301 4.97 -16.93 9.19
N LYS A 302 4.49 -18.02 8.58
CA LYS A 302 3.37 -18.06 7.63
C LYS A 302 2.43 -19.19 8.03
N GLY A 303 1.15 -19.05 7.67
CA GLY A 303 0.12 -20.06 7.96
C GLY A 303 -1.11 -19.90 7.08
N ILE A 304 -1.98 -20.91 7.10
CA ILE A 304 -3.28 -20.90 6.42
C ILE A 304 -4.39 -21.08 7.45
N LEU A 305 -5.43 -20.25 7.37
CA LEU A 305 -6.64 -20.43 8.15
C LEU A 305 -7.57 -21.42 7.44
N GLU A 306 -7.84 -22.57 8.05
CA GLU A 306 -8.76 -23.59 7.55
C GLU A 306 -9.88 -23.81 8.58
N ASN A 307 -11.09 -23.33 8.26
CA ASN A 307 -12.30 -23.50 9.07
C ASN A 307 -12.15 -23.03 10.54
N GLY A 308 -11.40 -21.95 10.76
CA GLY A 308 -11.12 -21.38 12.09
C GLY A 308 -9.86 -21.92 12.78
N ILE A 309 -9.24 -22.97 12.23
CA ILE A 309 -7.99 -23.55 12.71
C ILE A 309 -6.83 -22.95 11.90
N LEU A 310 -5.82 -22.43 12.58
CA LEU A 310 -4.62 -21.88 11.95
C LEU A 310 -3.54 -22.95 11.85
N ARG A 311 -3.22 -23.33 10.62
CA ARG A 311 -2.18 -24.33 10.31
C ARG A 311 -0.89 -23.60 9.90
N PRO A 312 0.23 -23.81 10.60
CA PRO A 312 1.52 -23.25 10.20
C PRO A 312 1.96 -23.74 8.81
N ILE A 313 2.74 -22.92 8.11
CA ILE A 313 3.47 -23.28 6.88
C ILE A 313 4.94 -22.97 7.15
N SER A 314 5.70 -23.93 7.67
CA SER A 314 7.14 -23.73 7.98
C SER A 314 8.03 -23.98 6.75
N ILE A 315 7.52 -24.74 5.79
CA ILE A 315 8.26 -25.20 4.61
C ILE A 315 7.99 -24.27 3.41
N GLY A 316 9.05 -23.67 2.87
CA GLY A 316 8.95 -22.77 1.71
C GLY A 316 8.42 -23.44 0.43
N ALA A 317 8.71 -24.73 0.24
CA ALA A 317 8.19 -25.52 -0.89
C ALA A 317 6.67 -25.69 -0.82
N VAL A 318 6.11 -25.98 0.36
CA VAL A 318 4.66 -26.01 0.60
C VAL A 318 4.03 -24.65 0.26
N LEU A 319 4.67 -23.54 0.65
CA LEU A 319 4.16 -22.20 0.33
C LEU A 319 4.09 -21.99 -1.19
N ALA A 320 5.16 -22.32 -1.92
CA ALA A 320 5.28 -22.13 -3.36
C ALA A 320 4.37 -23.07 -4.19
N ALA A 321 4.24 -24.33 -3.77
CA ALA A 321 3.48 -25.37 -4.47
C ALA A 321 1.96 -25.22 -4.35
N ASN A 322 1.48 -24.50 -3.32
CA ASN A 322 0.05 -24.45 -2.96
C ASN A 322 -0.59 -23.06 -3.01
N TYR A 323 0.19 -21.98 -2.87
CA TYR A 323 -0.35 -20.65 -2.54
C TYR A 323 0.28 -19.53 -3.37
N ASN A 324 -0.51 -18.49 -3.65
CA ASN A 324 0.01 -17.24 -4.19
C ASN A 324 0.51 -16.34 -3.05
N GLY A 325 1.82 -16.28 -2.85
CA GLY A 325 2.46 -15.44 -1.82
C GLY A 325 2.14 -13.94 -1.91
N ALA A 326 1.66 -13.43 -3.05
CA ALA A 326 1.16 -12.05 -3.13
C ALA A 326 -0.13 -11.83 -2.32
N ASN A 327 -0.88 -12.88 -1.99
CA ASN A 327 -2.16 -12.80 -1.27
C ASN A 327 -2.00 -13.02 0.24
N ILE A 328 -0.77 -13.02 0.76
CA ILE A 328 -0.50 -13.11 2.20
C ILE A 328 -1.08 -11.87 2.89
N VAL A 329 -1.91 -12.10 3.91
CA VAL A 329 -2.43 -11.09 4.82
C VAL A 329 -1.49 -11.00 6.02
N GLU A 330 -0.80 -9.88 6.18
CA GLU A 330 0.01 -9.64 7.37
C GLU A 330 -0.89 -9.39 8.60
N ILE A 331 -0.58 -10.07 9.71
CA ILE A 331 -1.29 -9.99 11.00
C ILE A 331 -0.31 -9.79 12.16
N SER A 332 -0.83 -9.42 13.33
CA SER A 332 -0.04 -9.33 14.57
C SER A 332 0.15 -10.70 15.23
N ALA A 333 1.15 -10.82 16.11
CA ALA A 333 1.44 -12.06 16.84
C ALA A 333 0.29 -12.44 17.80
N GLU A 334 -0.39 -11.44 18.36
CA GLU A 334 -1.57 -11.62 19.21
C GLU A 334 -2.76 -12.14 18.40
N LYS A 335 -2.97 -11.61 17.18
CA LYS A 335 -4.02 -12.13 16.29
C LYS A 335 -3.72 -13.54 15.80
N TRP A 336 -2.45 -13.85 15.51
CA TRP A 336 -2.00 -15.21 15.23
C TRP A 336 -2.34 -16.16 16.39
N ALA A 337 -1.98 -15.80 17.62
CA ALA A 337 -2.24 -16.58 18.83
C ALA A 337 -3.73 -16.69 19.21
N SER A 338 -4.61 -15.84 18.65
CA SER A 338 -6.06 -15.91 18.89
C SER A 338 -6.76 -17.07 18.17
N TYR A 339 -6.10 -17.72 17.20
CA TYR A 339 -6.64 -18.89 16.50
C TYR A 339 -6.21 -20.19 17.17
N ALA A 340 -7.07 -21.20 17.10
CA ALA A 340 -6.70 -22.56 17.48
C ALA A 340 -5.58 -23.07 16.56
N ALA A 341 -4.45 -23.48 17.13
CA ALA A 341 -3.35 -24.05 16.39
C ALA A 341 -3.72 -25.44 15.84
N GLY A 342 -3.51 -25.64 14.54
CA GLY A 342 -3.68 -26.93 13.88
C GLY A 342 -2.34 -27.58 13.51
N ALA A 343 -2.41 -28.83 13.06
CA ALA A 343 -1.28 -29.51 12.44
C ALA A 343 -0.75 -28.72 11.24
N GLU A 344 0.56 -28.84 10.97
CA GLU A 344 1.23 -28.16 9.86
C GLU A 344 0.49 -28.38 8.52
N ALA A 345 0.47 -27.35 7.69
CA ALA A 345 -0.09 -27.40 6.35
C ALA A 345 0.87 -28.16 5.43
N GLY A 346 0.36 -29.21 4.79
CA GLY A 346 1.10 -29.98 3.79
C GLY A 346 0.93 -29.46 2.36
N PHE A 347 1.57 -30.15 1.42
CA PHE A 347 1.26 -30.09 -0.01
C PHE A 347 -0.22 -30.42 -0.23
N ARG A 348 -0.91 -29.63 -1.06
CA ARG A 348 -2.34 -29.79 -1.36
C ARG A 348 -2.55 -30.64 -2.61
N SER A 349 -3.79 -31.11 -2.79
CA SER A 349 -4.16 -31.88 -3.98
C SER A 349 -3.87 -31.11 -5.28
N GLY A 350 -3.12 -31.73 -6.19
CA GLY A 350 -2.59 -31.13 -7.40
C GLY A 350 -1.15 -30.62 -7.31
N ALA A 351 -0.52 -30.61 -6.12
CA ALA A 351 0.89 -30.30 -5.97
C ALA A 351 1.75 -31.39 -6.62
N PHE A 352 2.71 -30.97 -7.44
CA PHE A 352 3.66 -31.85 -8.13
C PHE A 352 4.99 -31.83 -7.37
N VAL A 353 5.40 -33.00 -6.88
CA VAL A 353 6.54 -33.14 -5.97
C VAL A 353 7.51 -34.24 -6.43
N LYS A 354 8.74 -34.17 -5.96
CA LYS A 354 9.84 -35.10 -6.26
C LYS A 354 10.55 -35.49 -4.96
N ASP A 355 10.80 -36.77 -4.74
CA ASP A 355 11.55 -37.25 -3.59
C ASP A 355 13.07 -37.27 -3.82
N SER A 356 13.82 -37.55 -2.75
CA SER A 356 15.28 -37.74 -2.79
C SER A 356 15.73 -38.95 -3.62
N GLY A 357 14.86 -39.94 -3.83
CA GLY A 357 15.07 -41.10 -4.70
C GLY A 357 14.88 -40.82 -6.19
N GLY A 358 14.47 -39.59 -6.56
CA GLY A 358 14.20 -39.21 -7.96
C GLY A 358 12.83 -39.65 -8.48
N ASN A 359 11.94 -40.15 -7.62
CA ASN A 359 10.56 -40.45 -7.98
C ASN A 359 9.72 -39.17 -7.96
N TYR A 360 8.76 -39.09 -8.87
CA TYR A 360 7.85 -37.95 -9.00
C TYR A 360 6.42 -38.36 -8.60
N TYR A 361 5.71 -37.48 -7.92
CA TYR A 361 4.36 -37.71 -7.42
C TYR A 361 3.47 -36.50 -7.68
N ILE A 362 2.15 -36.73 -7.81
CA ILE A 362 1.14 -35.69 -7.59
C ILE A 362 0.37 -36.03 -6.33
N ILE A 363 0.24 -35.06 -5.43
CA ILE A 363 -0.59 -35.20 -4.22
C ILE A 363 -2.06 -35.17 -4.62
N SER A 364 -2.88 -36.06 -4.05
CA SER A 364 -4.30 -36.21 -4.34
C SER A 364 -5.04 -36.58 -3.05
N GLY A 365 -5.80 -35.64 -2.48
CA GLY A 365 -6.29 -35.77 -1.11
C GLY A 365 -5.13 -35.84 -0.11
N ASP A 366 -5.16 -36.89 0.70
CA ASP A 366 -4.15 -37.36 1.66
C ASP A 366 -3.16 -38.39 1.08
N GLN A 367 -3.24 -38.68 -0.22
CA GLN A 367 -2.37 -39.63 -0.91
C GLN A 367 -1.31 -38.93 -1.77
N LYS A 368 -0.15 -39.55 -1.92
CA LYS A 368 0.83 -39.24 -2.97
C LYS A 368 0.71 -40.30 -4.07
N ARG A 369 0.48 -39.87 -5.31
CA ARG A 369 0.32 -40.77 -6.47
C ARG A 369 1.56 -40.73 -7.35
N LYS A 370 2.30 -41.83 -7.39
CA LYS A 370 3.57 -41.93 -8.13
C LYS A 370 3.35 -41.87 -9.64
N LEU A 371 4.15 -41.08 -10.35
CA LEU A 371 4.19 -41.07 -11.82
C LEU A 371 4.93 -42.32 -12.31
N ASN A 372 4.22 -43.17 -13.04
CA ASN A 372 4.75 -44.39 -13.67
C ASN A 372 4.56 -44.29 -15.19
N LEU A 373 5.21 -43.28 -15.78
CA LEU A 373 4.97 -42.88 -17.17
C LEU A 373 6.01 -43.50 -18.11
N SER A 374 5.56 -43.88 -19.32
CA SER A 374 6.49 -44.22 -20.41
C SER A 374 7.40 -43.04 -20.77
N SER A 375 8.60 -43.30 -21.31
CA SER A 375 9.58 -42.26 -21.68
C SER A 375 8.98 -41.18 -22.59
N ALA A 376 8.16 -41.58 -23.57
CA ALA A 376 7.47 -40.67 -24.50
C ALA A 376 6.37 -39.82 -23.83
N GLU A 377 5.86 -40.21 -22.66
CA GLU A 377 4.99 -39.37 -21.83
C GLU A 377 5.76 -38.52 -20.82
N LEU A 378 6.91 -38.98 -20.32
CA LEU A 378 7.82 -38.16 -19.51
C LEU A 378 8.35 -36.95 -20.31
N GLU A 379 8.75 -37.12 -21.57
CA GLU A 379 9.08 -36.01 -22.50
C GLU A 379 7.96 -34.97 -22.64
N SER A 380 6.73 -35.33 -22.29
CA SER A 380 5.55 -34.48 -22.42
C SER A 380 5.24 -33.67 -21.13
N VAL A 381 6.01 -33.87 -20.06
CA VAL A 381 5.89 -33.27 -18.73
C VAL A 381 7.22 -32.64 -18.31
N ASP A 382 7.21 -31.38 -17.89
CA ASP A 382 8.40 -30.68 -17.40
C ASP A 382 8.69 -31.09 -15.95
N LEU A 383 9.50 -32.14 -15.77
CA LEU A 383 9.89 -32.66 -14.47
C LEU A 383 10.58 -31.61 -13.57
N GLY A 384 11.22 -30.59 -14.17
CA GLY A 384 11.82 -29.47 -13.44
C GLY A 384 10.80 -28.51 -12.79
N SER A 385 9.50 -28.73 -13.02
CA SER A 385 8.41 -28.01 -12.32
C SER A 385 7.94 -28.70 -11.02
N ALA A 386 8.56 -29.82 -10.63
CA ALA A 386 8.30 -30.48 -9.35
C ALA A 386 8.99 -29.76 -8.19
N HIS A 387 8.36 -29.77 -7.02
CA HIS A 387 8.96 -29.31 -5.76
C HIS A 387 9.62 -30.48 -5.02
N GLU A 388 10.81 -30.29 -4.47
CA GLU A 388 11.41 -31.31 -3.59
C GLU A 388 10.50 -31.53 -2.35
N ILE A 389 10.28 -32.80 -1.99
CA ILE A 389 9.60 -33.23 -0.77
C ILE A 389 10.54 -34.09 0.07
N SER A 390 10.69 -33.76 1.36
CA SER A 390 11.53 -34.54 2.27
C SER A 390 10.90 -35.89 2.64
N GLU A 391 11.69 -36.84 3.15
CA GLU A 391 11.18 -38.16 3.54
C GLU A 391 10.12 -38.06 4.66
N SER A 392 10.35 -37.21 5.67
CA SER A 392 9.41 -36.94 6.75
C SER A 392 8.13 -36.25 6.24
N GLU A 393 8.21 -35.31 5.30
CA GLU A 393 7.03 -34.76 4.64
C GLU A 393 6.28 -35.83 3.83
N SER A 394 6.99 -36.63 3.04
CA SER A 394 6.46 -37.70 2.20
C SER A 394 5.75 -38.80 3.01
N ALA A 395 6.16 -39.03 4.26
CA ALA A 395 5.52 -39.96 5.19
C ALA A 395 4.12 -39.50 5.67
N HIS A 396 3.75 -38.22 5.50
CA HIS A 396 2.40 -37.74 5.83
C HIS A 396 1.34 -38.12 4.79
N TYR A 397 1.73 -38.67 3.64
CA TYR A 397 0.81 -39.06 2.57
C TYR A 397 0.89 -40.57 2.33
N ALA A 398 -0.26 -41.23 2.36
CA ALA A 398 -0.36 -42.64 1.99
C ALA A 398 0.02 -42.83 0.51
N GLU A 399 0.59 -43.98 0.17
CA GLU A 399 0.78 -44.35 -1.23
C GLU A 399 -0.60 -44.51 -1.90
N GLY A 400 -0.86 -43.69 -2.92
CA GLY A 400 -2.05 -43.82 -3.77
C GLY A 400 -1.75 -44.61 -5.03
N GLU A 401 -2.81 -44.92 -5.79
CA GLU A 401 -2.69 -45.52 -7.12
C GLU A 401 -1.66 -44.78 -8.00
N THR A 402 -0.90 -45.53 -8.80
CA THR A 402 0.01 -44.97 -9.79
C THR A 402 -0.69 -44.08 -10.82
N ILE A 403 0.08 -43.21 -11.45
CA ILE A 403 -0.33 -42.39 -12.60
C ILE A 403 0.40 -42.97 -13.80
N ASP A 404 -0.24 -43.94 -14.44
CA ASP A 404 0.29 -44.69 -15.59
C ASP A 404 0.01 -44.02 -16.94
N SER A 405 -0.67 -42.87 -16.94
CA SER A 405 -0.68 -41.96 -18.10
C SER A 405 -0.79 -40.49 -17.70
N ALA A 406 0.01 -39.65 -18.36
CA ALA A 406 0.02 -38.20 -18.12
C ALA A 406 -1.31 -37.53 -18.53
N GLY A 407 -2.16 -38.23 -19.29
CA GLY A 407 -3.49 -37.75 -19.69
C GLY A 407 -4.56 -37.78 -18.59
N VAL A 408 -4.26 -38.37 -17.43
CA VAL A 408 -5.18 -38.56 -16.30
C VAL A 408 -4.60 -38.10 -14.97
N PHE A 409 -3.89 -36.96 -14.97
CA PHE A 409 -3.43 -36.35 -13.71
C PHE A 409 -4.60 -36.11 -12.73
N PRO A 410 -4.36 -36.21 -11.41
CA PRO A 410 -5.38 -36.00 -10.39
C PRO A 410 -6.12 -34.66 -10.52
N GLU A 411 -7.39 -34.65 -10.10
CA GLU A 411 -8.15 -33.40 -9.96
C GLU A 411 -7.47 -32.46 -8.94
N GLY A 412 -7.48 -31.16 -9.22
CA GLY A 412 -6.69 -30.17 -8.47
C GLY A 412 -5.44 -29.72 -9.22
N THR A 413 -4.81 -30.62 -9.99
CA THR A 413 -3.57 -30.33 -10.72
C THR A 413 -3.73 -29.12 -11.64
N ILE A 414 -2.83 -28.15 -11.52
CA ILE A 414 -2.76 -27.02 -12.45
C ILE A 414 -1.77 -27.38 -13.55
N ILE A 415 -2.24 -27.47 -14.79
CA ILE A 415 -1.38 -27.71 -15.97
C ILE A 415 -1.24 -26.45 -16.81
N THR A 416 -0.03 -26.18 -17.30
CA THR A 416 0.28 -24.99 -18.09
C THR A 416 1.11 -25.31 -19.33
N LYS A 417 1.11 -24.40 -20.30
CA LYS A 417 2.04 -24.42 -21.43
C LYS A 417 2.93 -23.18 -21.39
N ASN A 418 4.22 -23.37 -21.16
CA ASN A 418 5.26 -22.33 -21.14
C ASN A 418 4.86 -21.14 -20.23
N PHE A 419 4.14 -21.41 -19.14
CA PHE A 419 3.61 -20.41 -18.22
C PHE A 419 2.71 -19.31 -18.85
N LYS A 420 2.18 -19.54 -20.07
CA LYS A 420 1.33 -18.60 -20.83
C LYS A 420 -0.17 -18.86 -20.69
N THR A 421 -0.60 -20.11 -20.47
CA THR A 421 -2.03 -20.45 -20.34
C THR A 421 -2.20 -21.63 -19.40
N TYR A 422 -3.01 -21.44 -18.36
CA TYR A 422 -3.18 -22.36 -17.25
C TYR A 422 -4.57 -23.00 -17.29
N PHE A 423 -4.64 -24.25 -16.85
CA PHE A 423 -5.85 -25.04 -16.77
C PHE A 423 -5.88 -25.83 -15.47
N TYR A 424 -7.06 -25.96 -14.89
CA TYR A 424 -7.32 -26.77 -13.70
C TYR A 424 -7.86 -28.12 -14.17
N VAL A 425 -7.20 -29.21 -13.79
CA VAL A 425 -7.60 -30.58 -14.13
C VAL A 425 -8.84 -31.00 -13.33
N LEU A 426 -9.74 -31.73 -13.99
CA LEU A 426 -10.93 -32.35 -13.42
C LEU A 426 -10.90 -33.86 -13.70
N ALA A 427 -11.60 -34.64 -12.89
CA ALA A 427 -11.76 -36.07 -13.06
C ALA A 427 -12.19 -36.50 -14.50
N GLY A 428 -11.61 -37.60 -14.96
CA GLY A 428 -11.90 -38.21 -16.26
C GLY A 428 -11.40 -37.40 -17.46
N GLY A 429 -10.12 -37.00 -17.45
CA GLY A 429 -9.44 -36.38 -18.60
C GLY A 429 -10.01 -35.02 -19.01
N LYS A 430 -10.59 -34.26 -18.08
CA LYS A 430 -11.23 -32.96 -18.35
C LYS A 430 -10.42 -31.84 -17.70
N LYS A 431 -10.63 -30.61 -18.16
CA LYS A 431 -10.02 -29.42 -17.55
C LYS A 431 -10.86 -28.17 -17.71
N LYS A 432 -10.72 -27.21 -16.79
CA LYS A 432 -11.27 -25.85 -16.90
C LYS A 432 -10.16 -24.86 -17.23
N LYS A 433 -10.40 -23.91 -18.14
CA LYS A 433 -9.45 -22.83 -18.43
C LYS A 433 -9.39 -21.84 -17.26
N ILE A 434 -8.22 -21.61 -16.71
CA ILE A 434 -8.02 -20.58 -15.68
C ILE A 434 -7.84 -19.24 -16.40
N THR A 435 -8.65 -18.23 -16.05
CA THR A 435 -8.51 -16.90 -16.63
C THR A 435 -7.39 -16.12 -15.93
N LYS A 436 -6.84 -15.09 -16.58
CA LYS A 436 -5.83 -14.20 -15.97
C LYS A 436 -6.29 -13.58 -14.63
N ASN A 437 -7.59 -13.39 -14.46
CA ASN A 437 -8.19 -12.88 -13.23
C ASN A 437 -8.17 -13.96 -12.13
N VAL A 438 -8.76 -15.12 -12.40
CA VAL A 438 -8.83 -16.24 -11.45
C VAL A 438 -7.43 -16.71 -11.04
N PHE A 439 -6.49 -16.72 -11.99
CA PHE A 439 -5.08 -17.00 -11.74
C PHE A 439 -4.49 -16.03 -10.71
N ARG A 440 -4.49 -14.73 -11.00
CA ARG A 440 -3.93 -13.71 -10.09
C ARG A 440 -4.53 -13.71 -8.68
N ALA A 441 -5.82 -14.04 -8.57
CA ALA A 441 -6.52 -14.04 -7.29
C ALA A 441 -6.27 -15.29 -6.43
N THR A 442 -5.66 -16.36 -6.97
CA THR A 442 -5.58 -17.66 -6.28
C THR A 442 -4.23 -18.37 -6.42
N PHE A 443 -3.62 -18.32 -7.61
CA PHE A 443 -2.57 -19.23 -8.03
C PHE A 443 -1.26 -18.50 -8.36
N SER A 444 -0.13 -19.14 -8.02
CA SER A 444 1.20 -18.74 -8.47
C SER A 444 1.60 -19.53 -9.73
N ARG A 445 2.77 -19.26 -10.32
CA ARG A 445 3.28 -20.05 -11.46
C ARG A 445 3.89 -21.37 -10.99
N GLU A 446 4.42 -21.34 -9.79
CA GLU A 446 5.14 -22.38 -9.08
C GLU A 446 4.20 -23.56 -8.75
N MET A 447 2.90 -23.32 -8.61
CA MET A 447 1.86 -24.36 -8.48
C MET A 447 1.59 -25.18 -9.76
N ALA A 448 2.15 -24.82 -10.92
CA ALA A 448 1.70 -25.33 -12.21
C ALA A 448 2.69 -26.29 -12.87
N VAL A 449 2.24 -27.53 -13.12
CA VAL A 449 2.94 -28.51 -13.93
C VAL A 449 3.01 -28.02 -15.38
N ASN A 450 4.21 -27.77 -15.88
CA ASN A 450 4.40 -27.35 -17.27
C ASN A 450 4.36 -28.59 -18.18
N VAL A 451 3.57 -28.54 -19.25
CA VAL A 451 3.30 -29.71 -20.12
C VAL A 451 3.32 -29.34 -21.60
N SER A 452 3.63 -30.34 -22.43
CA SER A 452 3.63 -30.20 -23.89
C SER A 452 2.24 -29.87 -24.46
N ILE A 453 2.22 -29.30 -25.68
CA ILE A 453 0.98 -29.05 -26.43
C ILE A 453 0.23 -30.36 -26.71
N LYS A 454 0.97 -31.43 -27.04
CA LYS A 454 0.42 -32.75 -27.39
C LYS A 454 -0.34 -33.33 -26.20
N LEU A 455 0.28 -33.32 -25.02
CA LEU A 455 -0.37 -33.74 -23.78
C LEU A 455 -1.56 -32.85 -23.43
N LEU A 456 -1.38 -31.53 -23.49
CA LEU A 456 -2.45 -30.58 -23.19
C LEU A 456 -3.70 -30.80 -24.07
N LYS A 457 -3.54 -31.25 -25.33
CA LYS A 457 -4.65 -31.60 -26.22
C LYS A 457 -5.41 -32.87 -25.83
N LYS A 458 -4.82 -33.82 -25.08
CA LYS A 458 -5.55 -35.01 -24.57
C LYS A 458 -6.73 -34.62 -23.66
N TYR A 459 -6.61 -33.53 -22.90
CA TYR A 459 -7.61 -33.08 -21.94
C TYR A 459 -8.77 -32.29 -22.56
N LYS A 460 -10.02 -32.74 -22.38
CA LYS A 460 -11.23 -32.07 -22.86
C LYS A 460 -11.54 -30.80 -22.06
N THR A 461 -11.57 -29.65 -22.72
CA THR A 461 -11.85 -28.36 -22.05
C THR A 461 -13.35 -28.20 -21.76
N LYS A 462 -13.69 -27.87 -20.51
CA LYS A 462 -15.06 -27.76 -19.97
C LYS A 462 -15.32 -26.36 -19.38
N GLY A 463 -15.19 -25.33 -20.23
CA GLY A 463 -15.43 -23.93 -19.84
C GLY A 463 -14.27 -23.31 -19.05
N ASN A 464 -14.58 -22.27 -18.27
CA ASN A 464 -13.60 -21.57 -17.43
C ASN A 464 -13.72 -22.05 -15.96
N LEU A 465 -12.63 -21.92 -15.20
CA LEU A 465 -12.66 -22.06 -13.75
C LEU A 465 -13.30 -20.79 -13.14
N SER A 466 -14.10 -20.97 -12.10
CA SER A 466 -14.58 -19.87 -11.25
C SER A 466 -13.50 -19.48 -10.24
N PHE A 467 -13.67 -18.37 -9.53
CA PHE A 467 -12.80 -18.10 -8.37
C PHE A 467 -12.91 -19.22 -7.33
N ARG A 468 -11.79 -19.50 -6.66
CA ARG A 468 -11.62 -20.55 -5.65
C ARG A 468 -11.41 -19.90 -4.28
N ASP A 469 -11.47 -20.71 -3.25
CA ASP A 469 -11.34 -20.26 -1.87
C ASP A 469 -9.96 -19.61 -1.64
N GLY A 470 -9.92 -18.54 -0.85
CA GLY A 470 -8.74 -17.67 -0.72
C GLY A 470 -8.75 -16.42 -1.61
N ALA A 471 -9.65 -16.32 -2.59
CA ALA A 471 -9.66 -15.21 -3.55
C ALA A 471 -10.41 -13.97 -3.04
N ALA A 472 -9.71 -12.83 -2.94
CA ALA A 472 -10.32 -11.51 -2.76
C ALA A 472 -10.69 -10.87 -4.12
N VAL A 473 -11.96 -10.49 -4.31
CA VAL A 473 -12.50 -10.04 -5.60
C VAL A 473 -13.44 -8.83 -5.52
N ASN A 474 -13.45 -8.02 -6.58
CA ASN A 474 -14.48 -7.01 -6.82
C ASN A 474 -15.46 -7.50 -7.91
N TYR A 475 -16.77 -7.47 -7.62
CA TYR A 475 -17.82 -7.83 -8.57
C TYR A 475 -19.05 -6.93 -8.41
N GLY A 476 -19.44 -6.23 -9.48
CA GLY A 476 -20.66 -5.41 -9.50
C GLY A 476 -20.69 -4.32 -8.42
N LYS A 477 -19.64 -3.48 -8.36
CA LYS A 477 -19.38 -2.45 -7.33
C LYS A 477 -19.16 -2.96 -5.90
N LYS A 478 -19.35 -4.26 -5.62
CA LYS A 478 -19.17 -4.87 -4.30
C LYS A 478 -17.86 -5.66 -4.20
N TYR A 479 -17.42 -5.90 -2.97
CA TYR A 479 -16.19 -6.59 -2.62
C TYR A 479 -16.53 -7.91 -1.93
N TYR A 480 -15.78 -8.96 -2.22
CA TYR A 480 -16.02 -10.29 -1.67
C TYR A 480 -14.71 -11.02 -1.42
N PHE A 481 -14.72 -11.89 -0.41
CA PHE A 481 -13.79 -13.00 -0.29
C PHE A 481 -14.51 -14.29 -0.70
N ILE A 482 -13.80 -15.22 -1.33
CA ILE A 482 -14.34 -16.54 -1.69
C ILE A 482 -13.92 -17.55 -0.62
N GLU A 483 -14.90 -18.23 -0.03
CA GLU A 483 -14.75 -19.18 1.07
C GLU A 483 -15.75 -20.32 0.87
N ASN A 484 -15.27 -21.57 0.89
CA ASN A 484 -16.06 -22.79 0.72
C ASN A 484 -17.08 -22.73 -0.44
N GLY A 485 -16.68 -22.18 -1.60
CA GLY A 485 -17.54 -22.01 -2.78
C GLY A 485 -18.60 -20.89 -2.67
N LEU A 486 -18.61 -20.12 -1.59
CA LEU A 486 -19.50 -19.00 -1.33
C LEU A 486 -18.74 -17.67 -1.46
N ARG A 487 -19.42 -16.60 -1.88
CA ARG A 487 -18.88 -15.24 -1.78
C ARG A 487 -19.33 -14.58 -0.48
N ARG A 488 -18.37 -14.36 0.42
CA ARG A 488 -18.51 -13.57 1.64
C ARG A 488 -18.41 -12.10 1.28
N GLN A 489 -19.47 -11.31 1.45
CA GLN A 489 -19.39 -9.88 1.08
C GLN A 489 -18.57 -9.11 2.12
N LEU A 490 -17.55 -8.40 1.66
CA LEU A 490 -16.78 -7.44 2.44
C LEU A 490 -17.51 -6.08 2.41
N SER A 491 -17.52 -5.33 3.51
CA SER A 491 -18.29 -4.08 3.62
C SER A 491 -17.87 -3.01 2.59
N SER A 492 -16.56 -2.85 2.36
CA SER A 492 -16.00 -1.95 1.35
C SER A 492 -14.61 -2.38 0.86
N LYS A 493 -14.05 -1.67 -0.14
CA LYS A 493 -12.64 -1.81 -0.53
C LYS A 493 -11.70 -1.48 0.63
N ASN A 494 -12.00 -0.40 1.34
CA ASN A 494 -11.15 0.12 2.39
C ASN A 494 -11.11 -0.81 3.59
N PHE A 495 -12.25 -1.42 3.94
CA PHE A 495 -12.32 -2.50 4.94
C PHE A 495 -11.50 -3.71 4.51
N ALA A 496 -11.65 -4.17 3.26
CA ALA A 496 -10.86 -5.28 2.73
C ALA A 496 -9.34 -5.00 2.83
N VAL A 497 -8.91 -3.80 2.46
CA VAL A 497 -7.50 -3.37 2.56
C VAL A 497 -7.06 -3.17 4.01
N SER A 498 -7.90 -2.64 4.90
CA SER A 498 -7.54 -2.42 6.32
C SER A 498 -7.37 -3.71 7.10
N ILE A 499 -8.02 -4.80 6.68
CA ILE A 499 -7.78 -6.14 7.21
C ILE A 499 -6.71 -6.91 6.42
N GLY A 500 -6.04 -6.27 5.44
CA GLY A 500 -4.87 -6.80 4.73
C GLY A 500 -5.14 -7.48 3.38
N TYR A 501 -6.38 -7.52 2.88
CA TYR A 501 -6.68 -7.99 1.52
C TYR A 501 -6.34 -6.93 0.46
N GLU A 502 -5.06 -6.71 0.20
CA GLU A 502 -4.61 -5.72 -0.78
C GLU A 502 -4.88 -6.15 -2.24
N ASN A 503 -4.74 -7.43 -2.56
CA ASN A 503 -4.77 -7.97 -3.93
C ASN A 503 -6.18 -8.31 -4.45
N ILE A 504 -7.09 -7.33 -4.40
CA ILE A 504 -8.48 -7.48 -4.84
C ILE A 504 -8.59 -7.51 -6.37
N THR A 505 -8.98 -8.66 -6.93
CA THR A 505 -9.07 -8.85 -8.39
C THR A 505 -10.47 -8.55 -8.95
N LYS A 506 -10.55 -7.80 -10.06
CA LYS A 506 -11.83 -7.51 -10.76
C LYS A 506 -12.39 -8.77 -11.44
N ALA A 507 -13.50 -9.28 -10.92
CA ALA A 507 -14.20 -10.48 -11.40
C ALA A 507 -15.18 -10.19 -12.54
N LYS A 508 -15.33 -11.14 -13.46
CA LYS A 508 -16.35 -11.14 -14.53
C LYS A 508 -17.49 -12.11 -14.19
N ARG A 509 -18.70 -11.88 -14.72
CA ARG A 509 -19.90 -12.72 -14.45
C ARG A 509 -19.64 -14.23 -14.63
N LYS A 510 -18.90 -14.61 -15.68
CA LYS A 510 -18.54 -16.01 -15.97
C LYS A 510 -17.50 -16.62 -15.02
N GLU A 511 -16.77 -15.80 -14.26
CA GLU A 511 -15.76 -16.22 -13.27
C GLU A 511 -16.40 -16.34 -11.86
N MET A 512 -17.60 -15.77 -11.69
CA MET A 512 -18.44 -15.90 -10.49
C MET A 512 -19.53 -16.97 -10.63
N ALA A 513 -19.56 -17.71 -11.75
CA ALA A 513 -20.57 -18.71 -12.02
C ALA A 513 -20.45 -19.90 -11.05
N GLY A 514 -21.56 -20.35 -10.48
CA GLY A 514 -21.59 -21.42 -9.48
C GLY A 514 -21.13 -21.02 -8.07
N ILE A 515 -20.73 -19.76 -7.84
CA ILE A 515 -20.38 -19.26 -6.50
C ILE A 515 -21.64 -18.77 -5.79
N GLY A 516 -21.97 -19.40 -4.65
CA GLY A 516 -23.14 -19.07 -3.83
C GLY A 516 -23.04 -17.71 -3.14
N LYS A 517 -24.09 -17.28 -2.42
CA LYS A 517 -24.01 -16.15 -1.49
C LYS A 517 -23.68 -16.69 -0.10
N GLY A 518 -22.60 -16.23 0.52
CA GLY A 518 -22.31 -16.49 1.93
C GLY A 518 -22.84 -15.37 2.82
N ALA A 519 -22.71 -15.54 4.14
CA ALA A 519 -22.87 -14.44 5.09
C ALA A 519 -21.81 -13.34 4.81
N LYS A 520 -22.06 -12.13 5.32
CA LYS A 520 -21.11 -11.03 5.20
C LYS A 520 -19.92 -11.23 6.14
N VAL A 521 -18.81 -10.56 5.82
CA VAL A 521 -17.78 -10.21 6.80
C VAL A 521 -18.03 -8.74 7.10
N GLU A 522 -18.47 -8.46 8.31
CA GLU A 522 -18.78 -7.13 8.82
C GLU A 522 -17.63 -6.59 9.67
#